data_AF-A0A383C560-F1
#
_entry.id   AF-A0A383C560-F1
#
_cell.length_a   1.000
_cell.length_b   1.000
_cell.length_c   1.000
_cell.angle_alpha   90.00
_cell.angle_beta   90.00
_cell.angle_gamma   90.00
#
_symmetry.space_group_name_H-M   'P 1'
#
loop_
_entity.id
_entity.type
_entity.pdbx_description
1 polymer ?
#
loop_
_entity_poly.entity_id
_entity_poly.type
_entity_poly.pdbx_seq_one_letter_code
_entity_poly.pdbx_strand_id
1 'polypeptide(L)' 'MPYGALDLDYDKKYEAAYLTLPNSYYDPKKGHEFYHRYLDELVMADGLGYDGVCVNEHHQTAYGMMPSPNVLAGALS' A
#
# COMPACT_ATOMS: atom_id res chain seq x y z
N MET A 1 0.31 -3.96 0.11
CA MET A 1 0.63 -2.84 -0.81
C MET A 1 1.44 -1.76 -0.10
N PRO A 2 2.78 -1.86 -0.10
CA PRO A 2 3.62 -0.92 0.63
C PRO A 2 3.87 0.41 -0.07
N TYR A 3 3.93 1.52 0.66
CA TYR A 3 4.38 2.82 0.20
C TYR A 3 5.91 2.88 0.24
N GLY A 4 6.54 2.38 -0.82
CA GLY A 4 8.00 2.23 -0.89
C GLY A 4 8.80 3.53 -0.95
N ALA A 5 8.12 4.69 -1.03
CA ALA A 5 8.76 6.01 -1.05
C ALA A 5 8.80 6.69 0.32
N LEU A 6 8.35 6.00 1.38
CA LEU A 6 8.45 6.48 2.76
C LEU A 6 9.92 6.69 3.14
N ASP A 7 10.27 7.89 3.58
CA ASP A 7 11.59 8.17 4.16
C ASP A 7 11.70 7.55 5.55
N LEU A 8 12.41 6.44 5.66
CA LEU A 8 12.51 5.65 6.90
C LEU A 8 13.21 6.39 8.04
N ASP A 9 13.95 7.47 7.77
CA ASP A 9 14.55 8.31 8.80
C ASP A 9 13.50 9.15 9.58
N TYR A 10 12.20 9.02 9.25
CA TYR A 10 11.12 9.65 10.00
C TYR A 10 11.16 9.30 11.49
N ASP A 11 11.63 8.11 11.85
CA ASP A 11 11.66 7.59 13.21
C ASP A 11 12.67 8.31 14.12
N LYS A 12 13.65 9.00 13.53
CA LYS A 12 14.60 9.88 14.25
C LYS A 12 13.92 11.14 14.78
N LYS A 13 12.75 11.51 14.25
CA LYS A 13 12.04 12.74 14.58
C LYS A 13 10.64 12.50 15.16
N TYR A 14 9.96 11.45 14.72
CA TYR A 14 8.58 11.15 15.08
C TYR A 14 8.51 9.80 15.80
N GLU A 15 8.02 9.80 17.04
CA GLU A 15 7.97 8.62 17.90
C GLU A 15 7.00 7.55 17.40
N ALA A 16 5.95 7.97 16.69
CA ALA A 16 4.92 7.07 16.19
C ALA A 16 4.43 7.48 14.80
N ALA A 17 4.63 6.58 13.82
CA ALA A 17 4.16 6.76 12.45
C ALA A 17 2.64 6.96 12.33
N TYR A 18 1.88 6.43 13.30
CA TYR A 18 0.42 6.39 13.29
C TYR A 18 -0.25 7.51 14.10
N LEU A 19 0.53 8.28 14.87
CA LEU A 19 0.02 9.39 15.69
C LEU A 19 0.66 10.73 15.33
N THR A 20 1.97 10.72 15.04
CA THR A 20 2.78 11.95 15.03
C THR A 20 3.40 12.29 13.68
N LEU A 21 3.39 11.34 12.73
CA LEU A 21 3.97 11.56 11.40
C LEU A 21 3.03 12.41 10.54
N PRO A 22 3.51 13.53 9.96
CA PRO A 22 2.67 14.35 9.08
C PRO A 22 2.48 13.69 7.71
N ASN A 23 1.30 13.92 7.12
CA ASN A 23 0.95 13.44 5.78
C ASN A 23 1.87 13.98 4.66
N SER A 24 2.72 14.97 4.94
CA SER A 24 3.75 15.44 3.99
C SER A 24 4.79 14.38 3.62
N TYR A 25 4.86 13.27 4.36
CA TYR A 25 5.66 12.09 4.01
C TYR A 25 5.01 11.24 2.90
N TYR A 26 3.77 11.54 2.51
CA TYR A 26 3.07 10.87 1.44
C TYR A 26 2.98 11.76 0.19
N ASP A 27 3.67 11.36 -0.86
CA ASP A 27 3.50 11.88 -2.21
C ASP A 27 2.36 11.11 -2.93
N PRO A 28 1.22 11.75 -3.23
CA PRO A 28 0.09 11.10 -3.87
C PRO A 28 0.36 10.63 -5.30
N LYS A 29 1.31 11.26 -6.03
CA LYS A 29 1.67 10.81 -7.38
C LYS A 29 2.39 9.47 -7.33
N LYS A 30 3.35 9.33 -6.41
CA LYS A 30 4.00 8.04 -6.14
C LYS A 30 3.02 7.01 -5.59
N GLY A 31 2.11 7.43 -4.72
CA GLY A 31 1.03 6.58 -4.22
C GLY A 31 0.22 5.96 -5.36
N HIS A 32 -0.24 6.78 -6.30
CA HIS A 32 -0.94 6.35 -7.51
C HIS A 32 -0.12 5.36 -8.35
N GLU A 33 1.15 5.65 -8.61
CA GLU A 33 2.05 4.73 -9.34
C GLU A 33 2.16 3.37 -8.66
N PHE A 34 2.31 3.35 -7.33
CA PHE A 34 2.36 2.10 -6.58
C PHE A 34 1.04 1.33 -6.60
N TYR A 35 -0.10 2.02 -6.49
CA TYR A 35 -1.42 1.39 -6.62
C TYR A 35 -1.56 0.67 -7.95
N HIS A 36 -1.23 1.34 -9.06
CA HIS A 36 -1.25 0.74 -10.39
C HIS A 36 -0.34 -0.48 -10.46
N ARG A 37 0.92 -0.35 -10.05
CA ARG A 37 1.86 -1.47 -10.06
C ARG A 37 1.31 -2.69 -9.32
N TYR A 38 0.84 -2.51 -8.08
CA TYR A 38 0.38 -3.64 -7.27
C TYR A 38 -0.91 -4.26 -7.82
N LEU A 39 -1.82 -3.47 -8.38
CA LEU A 39 -3.01 -3.99 -9.06
C LEU A 39 -2.62 -4.80 -10.30
N ASP A 40 -1.72 -4.27 -11.13
CA ASP A 40 -1.22 -4.96 -12.31
C ASP A 40 -0.50 -6.28 -11.94
N GLU A 41 0.27 -6.29 -10.85
CA GLU A 41 0.90 -7.50 -10.30
C GLU A 41 -0.12 -8.54 -9.82
N LEU A 42 -1.21 -8.11 -9.17
CA LEU A 42 -2.28 -9.00 -8.73
C LEU A 42 -3.05 -9.58 -9.93
N VAL A 43 -3.30 -8.80 -10.97
CA VAL A 43 -3.91 -9.27 -12.22
C VAL A 43 -2.95 -10.19 -13.00
N MET A 44 -1.64 -9.91 -12.98
CA MET A 44 -0.64 -10.77 -13.61
C MET A 44 -0.64 -12.19 -13.04
N ALA A 45 -1.00 -12.37 -11.77
CA ALA A 45 -1.09 -13.70 -11.16
C ALA A 45 -2.10 -14.62 -11.87
N ASP A 46 -3.22 -14.08 -12.37
CA ASP A 46 -4.19 -14.84 -13.18
C ASP A 46 -3.55 -15.32 -14.49
N GLY A 47 -2.87 -14.42 -15.21
CA GLY A 47 -2.17 -14.75 -16.45
C GLY A 47 -1.01 -15.75 -16.29
N LEU A 48 -0.47 -15.89 -15.07
CA LEU A 48 0.57 -16.85 -14.72
C LEU A 48 0.01 -18.20 -14.22
N GLY A 49 -1.31 -18.32 -14.03
CA GLY A 49 -1.97 -19.56 -13.63
C GLY A 49 -1.93 -19.84 -12.11
N TYR A 50 -1.85 -18.81 -11.28
CA TYR A 50 -2.01 -18.97 -9.82
C TYR A 50 -3.48 -19.23 -9.47
N ASP A 51 -3.74 -20.14 -8.53
CA ASP A 51 -5.12 -20.47 -8.08
C ASP A 51 -5.80 -19.35 -7.26
N GLY A 52 -5.03 -18.35 -6.83
CA GLY A 52 -5.55 -17.20 -6.09
C GLY A 52 -4.45 -16.28 -5.57
N VAL A 53 -4.87 -15.09 -5.14
CA VAL A 53 -4.00 -14.07 -4.53
C VAL A 53 -4.51 -13.68 -3.16
N CYS A 54 -3.59 -13.34 -2.25
CA CYS A 54 -3.93 -12.83 -0.93
C CYS A 54 -3.61 -11.34 -0.84
N VAL A 55 -4.55 -10.60 -0.26
CA VAL A 55 -4.42 -9.16 -0.01
C VAL A 55 -4.49 -8.94 1.51
N ASN A 56 -3.67 -8.02 2.04
CA ASN A 56 -3.51 -7.79 3.48
C ASN A 56 -4.08 -6.45 3.95
N GLU A 57 -4.56 -6.37 5.18
CA GLU A 57 -5.16 -5.15 5.71
C GLU A 57 -4.21 -4.41 6.65
N HIS A 58 -4.06 -3.11 6.47
CA HIS A 58 -3.23 -2.25 7.32
C HIS A 58 -3.99 -0.96 7.67
N HIS A 59 -4.10 -0.68 8.97
CA HIS A 59 -4.75 0.53 9.49
C HIS A 59 -3.77 1.43 10.19
N GLN A 60 -3.92 2.74 9.98
CA GLN A 60 -3.13 3.77 10.63
C GLN A 60 -1.61 3.49 10.52
N THR A 61 -1.11 3.15 9.33
CA THR A 61 0.34 2.95 9.15
C THR A 61 0.85 3.90 8.07
N ALA A 62 2.09 4.36 8.18
CA ALA A 62 2.72 5.17 7.14
C ALA A 62 3.17 4.34 5.92
N TYR A 63 3.32 3.03 6.12
CA TYR A 63 3.84 2.10 5.12
C TYR A 63 2.74 1.38 4.34
N GLY A 64 1.62 1.03 4.96
CA GLY A 64 0.55 0.28 4.33
C GLY A 64 -0.44 1.19 3.59
N MET A 65 -0.66 0.90 2.30
CA MET A 65 -1.65 1.60 1.47
C MET A 65 -2.95 0.79 1.26
N MET A 66 -3.15 -0.34 1.94
CA MET A 66 -4.38 -1.13 1.79
C MET A 66 -5.19 -1.16 3.09
N PRO A 67 -6.12 -0.21 3.29
CA PRO A 67 -6.95 -0.17 4.49
C PRO A 67 -8.21 -1.05 4.40
N SER A 68 -8.60 -1.49 3.19
CA SER A 68 -9.86 -2.19 2.95
C SER A 68 -9.69 -3.28 1.89
N PRO A 69 -9.37 -4.52 2.27
CA PRO A 69 -9.09 -5.59 1.31
C PRO A 69 -10.30 -5.98 0.45
N ASN A 70 -11.51 -5.85 0.99
CA ASN A 70 -12.76 -6.10 0.26
C ASN A 70 -12.97 -5.14 -0.93
N VAL A 71 -12.60 -3.86 -0.82
CA VAL A 71 -12.69 -2.89 -1.92
C VAL A 71 -11.73 -3.29 -3.04
N LEU A 72 -10.51 -3.67 -2.68
CA LEU A 72 -9.51 -4.12 -3.63
C LEU A 72 -9.93 -5.43 -4.32
N ALA A 73 -10.42 -6.40 -3.56
CA ALA A 73 -10.95 -7.65 -4.09
C ALA A 73 -12.13 -7.41 -5.07
N GLY A 74 -13.03 -6.48 -4.74
CA GLY A 74 -14.11 -6.08 -5.63
C GLY A 74 -13.64 -5.42 -6.94
N ALA A 75 -12.51 -4.70 -6.91
CA ALA A 75 -11.90 -4.13 -8.12
C ALA A 75 -11.21 -5.18 -9.01
N LEU A 76 -10.88 -6.35 -8.46
CA LEU A 76 -10.26 -7.48 -9.16
C LEU A 76 -11.27 -8.52 -9.68
N SER A 77 -12.57 -8.35 -9.38
CA SER A 77 -13.66 -9.28 -9.72
C SER A 77 -14.25 -9.02 -11.10
#